data_AF-A0A399FA76-F1
#
_entry.id   AF-A0A399FA76-F1
#
_cell.length_a   1.000
_cell.length_b   1.000
_cell.length_c   1.000
_cell.angle_alpha   90.00
_cell.angle_beta   90.00
_cell.angle_gamma   90.00
#
_symmetry.space_group_name_H-M   'P 1'
#
loop_
_entity.id
_entity.type
_entity.pdbx_description
1 polymer ?
#
loop_
_entity_poly.entity_id
_entity_poly.type
_entity_poly.pdbx_seq_one_letter_code
_entity_poly.pdbx_strand_id
1 'polypeptide(L)' 'MIAAGPSNKQIARKLDISQNTAKFHVTSLFNKLGINSRAQAVALQQRIP' A
#
# COMPACT_ATOMS: atom_id res chain seq x y z
N MET A 1 -7.14 8.41 -9.61
CA MET A 1 -7.89 7.27 -9.03
C MET A 1 -7.71 7.29 -7.52
N ILE A 2 -8.76 7.61 -6.77
CA ILE A 2 -8.75 7.63 -5.30
C ILE A 2 -8.98 6.18 -4.84
N ALA A 3 -7.90 5.49 -4.46
CA ALA A 3 -8.00 4.14 -3.88
C ALA A 3 -8.47 4.23 -2.43
N ALA A 4 -9.20 3.22 -1.94
CA ALA A 4 -9.74 3.11 -0.57
C ALA A 4 -8.68 3.04 0.56
N GLY A 5 -7.40 3.27 0.27
CA GLY A 5 -6.31 3.30 1.25
C GLY A 5 -5.36 4.49 1.04
N PRO A 6 -4.52 4.82 2.04
CA PRO A 6 -3.63 5.98 2.00
C PRO A 6 -2.57 5.86 0.89
N SER A 7 -2.42 6.91 0.09
CA SER A 7 -1.35 7.02 -0.92
C SER A 7 0.05 6.92 -0.29
N ASN A 8 1.08 6.60 -1.08
CA ASN A 8 2.46 6.57 -0.60
C ASN A 8 2.89 7.91 0.01
N LYS A 9 2.35 9.04 -0.48
CA LYS A 9 2.54 10.37 0.10
C LYS A 9 1.93 10.50 1.49
N GLN A 10 0.73 9.96 1.72
CA GLN A 10 0.10 9.95 3.04
C GLN A 10 0.83 9.01 4.01
N ILE A 11 1.25 7.83 3.55
CA ILE A 11 2.04 6.88 4.35
C ILE A 11 3.37 7.53 4.76
N ALA A 12 4.08 8.13 3.81
CA ALA A 12 5.33 8.84 4.04
C ALA A 12 5.21 9.90 5.13
N ARG A 13 4.17 10.76 5.05
CA ARG A 13 3.92 11.77 6.08
C ARG A 13 3.58 11.19 7.44
N LYS A 14 2.78 10.12 7.49
CA LYS A 14 2.37 9.50 8.76
C LYS A 14 3.53 8.82 9.48
N LEU A 15 4.48 8.28 8.72
CA LEU A 15 5.63 7.53 9.24
C LEU A 15 6.92 8.35 9.27
N ASP A 16 6.87 9.63 8.88
CA ASP A 16 8.03 10.53 8.74
C ASP A 16 9.19 9.93 7.93
N ILE A 17 8.87 9.39 6.75
CA ILE A 17 9.83 8.80 5.80
C ILE A 17 9.66 9.38 4.40
N SER A 18 10.64 9.14 3.52
CA SER A 18 10.52 9.53 2.13
C SER A 18 9.40 8.75 1.40
N GLN A 19 8.82 9.35 0.36
CA GLN A 19 7.85 8.65 -0.50
C GLN A 19 8.44 7.41 -1.19
N ASN A 20 9.74 7.44 -1.51
CA ASN A 20 10.45 6.28 -2.07
C ASN A 20 10.55 5.15 -1.05
N THR A 21 10.88 5.47 0.20
CA THR A 21 10.92 4.50 1.31
C THR A 21 9.54 3.88 1.53
N ALA A 22 8.48 4.70 1.55
CA ALA A 22 7.10 4.21 1.63
C ALA A 22 6.75 3.29 0.44
N LYS A 23 7.13 3.67 -0.79
CA LYS A 23 6.92 2.83 -1.99
C LYS A 23 7.62 1.48 -1.86
N PHE A 24 8.88 1.47 -1.41
CA PHE A 24 9.64 0.24 -1.20
C PHE A 24 8.94 -0.70 -0.20
N HIS A 25 8.52 -0.17 0.95
CA HIS A 25 7.81 -0.98 1.96
C HIS A 25 6.47 -1.51 1.46
N VAL A 26 5.68 -0.69 0.75
CA VAL A 26 4.39 -1.12 0.17
C VAL A 26 4.61 -2.23 -0.87
N THR A 27 5.59 -2.08 -1.77
CA THR A 27 5.91 -3.12 -2.76
C THR A 27 6.39 -4.40 -2.07
N SER A 28 7.26 -4.30 -1.07
CA SER A 28 7.73 -5.48 -0.32
C SER A 28 6.57 -6.21 0.38
N LEU A 29 5.65 -5.46 0.99
CA LEU A 29 4.46 -6.02 1.61
C LEU A 29 3.58 -6.74 0.58
N PHE A 30 3.32 -6.11 -0.56
CA PHE A 30 2.53 -6.72 -1.64
C PHE A 30 3.17 -8.01 -2.15
N ASN A 31 4.48 -8.01 -2.38
CA ASN A 31 5.20 -9.22 -2.79
C ASN A 31 5.08 -10.35 -1.76
N LYS A 32 5.20 -10.04 -0.46
CA LYS A 32 5.04 -11.04 0.63
C LYS A 32 3.63 -11.61 0.70
N LEU A 33 2.63 -10.85 0.28
CA LEU A 33 1.23 -11.26 0.25
C LEU A 33 0.80 -11.84 -1.11
N GLY A 34 1.71 -11.96 -2.09
CA GLY A 34 1.38 -12.41 -3.45
C GLY A 34 0.46 -11.45 -4.22
N ILE A 35 0.46 -10.17 -3.83
CA ILE A 35 -0.38 -9.13 -4.41
C ILE A 35 0.44 -8.39 -5.48
N ASN A 36 -0.11 -8.25 -6.67
CA ASN A 36 0.56 -7.62 -7.81
C ASN A 36 0.13 -6.17 -8.05
N SER A 37 -0.94 -5.71 -7.38
CA SER A 37 -1.42 -4.33 -7.53
C SER A 37 -2.14 -3.79 -6.31
N ARG A 38 -2.18 -2.47 -6.20
CA ARG A 38 -2.94 -1.77 -5.16
C ARG A 38 -4.44 -2.06 -5.24
N ALA A 39 -4.98 -2.25 -6.45
CA ALA A 39 -6.38 -2.63 -6.63
C ALA A 39 -6.66 -4.03 -6.05
N GLN A 40 -5.77 -4.98 -6.32
CA GLN A 40 -5.85 -6.32 -5.74
C GLN A 40 -5.69 -6.30 -4.20
N ALA A 41 -4.83 -5.43 -3.67
CA ALA A 41 -4.70 -5.25 -2.22
C ALA A 41 -6.00 -4.79 -1.56
N VAL A 42 -6.68 -3.82 -2.16
CA VAL A 42 -7.98 -3.32 -1.67
C VAL A 42 -9.06 -4.41 -1.76
N ALA A 43 -9.09 -5.15 -2.87
CA ALA A 43 -10.03 -6.26 -3.04
C ALA A 43 -9.79 -7.39 -2.01
N LEU A 44 -8.53 -7.67 -1.65
CA LEU A 44 -8.20 -8.62 -0.58
C LEU A 44 -8.62 -8.10 0.80
N GLN A 45 -8.40 -6.81 1.09
CA GLN A 45 -8.84 -6.20 2.35
C GLN A 45 -10.36 -6.30 2.55
N GLN A 46 -11.15 -6.16 1.50
CA GLN A 46 -12.61 -6.34 1.56
C GLN A 46 -13.06 -7.79 1.77
N ARG A 47 -12.15 -8.76 1.58
CA ARG A 47 -12.42 -10.20 1.74
C ARG A 47 -12.00 -10.73 3.11
N ILE A 48 -11.23 -9.98 3.88
CA ILE A 48 -10.83 -10.33 5.25
C ILE A 48 -11.81 -9.61 6.20
N PRO A 49 -12.67 -10.34 6.94
CA PRO A 49 -13.67 -9.74 7.84
C PRO A 49 -13.04 -8.99 9.02
#